data_AF-A0A1H3UE23-F1
#
_entry.id   AF-A0A1H3UE23-F1
#
_cell.length_a   1.000
_cell.length_b   1.000
_cell.length_c   1.000
_cell.angle_alpha   90.00
_cell.angle_beta   90.00
_cell.angle_gamma   90.00
#
_symmetry.space_group_name_H-M   'P 1'
#
loop_
_entity.id
_entity.type
_entity.pdbx_description
1 polymer ?
#
loop_
_entity_poly.entity_id
_entity_poly.type
_entity_poly.pdbx_seq_one_letter_code
_entity_poly.pdbx_strand_id
1 'polypeptide(L)'
;MGHTLTPEEKAGIQVALAEAFVDSAVDYAYIAEQISRFDLVAVEEILYSEVASVCFYNLEAPVPPIWTGFEDQWLLKEIDKELKARQSSWLRRHFDKVKVAWLRYSYGYIWKEIMKHCDPQTAK
;
A
#
# COMPACT_ATOMS: atom_id res chain seq x y z
N MET A 1 11.72 0.90 21.16
CA MET A 1 11.22 2.29 21.16
C MET A 1 10.89 2.62 19.72
N GLY A 2 9.61 2.74 19.38
CA GLY A 2 9.17 2.86 17.99
C GLY A 2 9.73 4.15 17.38
N HIS A 3 10.47 4.01 16.28
CA HIS A 3 10.83 5.14 15.45
C HIS A 3 9.54 5.62 14.77
N THR A 4 9.07 6.81 15.12
CA THR A 4 7.93 7.43 14.42
C THR A 4 8.42 7.82 13.03
N LEU A 5 7.81 7.22 11.98
CA LEU A 5 8.12 7.53 10.59
C LEU A 5 8.02 9.04 10.33
N THR A 6 9.02 9.62 9.67
CA THR A 6 8.88 11.00 9.17
C THR A 6 7.85 11.04 8.03
N PRO A 7 7.27 12.21 7.71
CA PRO A 7 6.37 12.34 6.57
C PRO A 7 7.00 11.88 5.24
N GLU A 8 8.30 12.12 5.06
CA GLU A 8 9.05 11.72 3.87
C GLU A 8 9.25 10.20 3.80
N GLU A 9 9.57 9.57 4.94
CA GLU A 9 9.67 8.11 5.00
C GLU A 9 8.33 7.45 4.74
N LYS A 10 7.26 7.98 5.33
CA LYS A 10 5.90 7.49 5.08
C LYS A 10 5.51 7.63 3.61
N ALA A 11 5.81 8.76 2.98
CA ALA A 11 5.56 8.96 1.56
C ALA A 11 6.35 7.96 0.70
N GLY A 12 7.62 7.70 1.03
CA GLY A 12 8.43 6.69 0.36
C GLY A 12 7.83 5.28 0.49
N ILE A 13 7.34 4.92 1.68
CA ILE A 13 6.64 3.65 1.90
C ILE A 13 5.36 3.56 1.07
N GLN A 14 4.55 4.63 1.03
CA GLN A 14 3.31 4.67 0.25
C GLN A 14 3.57 4.46 -1.24
N VAL A 15 4.59 5.14 -1.80
CA VAL A 15 5.00 5.00 -3.21
C VAL A 15 5.48 3.58 -3.49
N ALA A 16 6.40 3.06 -2.68
CA ALA A 16 6.93 1.71 -2.88
C ALA A 16 5.83 0.63 -2.83
N LEU A 17 4.87 0.75 -1.92
CA LEU A 17 3.77 -0.21 -1.80
C LEU A 17 2.73 -0.08 -2.93
N ALA A 18 2.59 1.10 -3.54
CA ALA A 18 1.64 1.30 -4.65
C ALA A 18 2.04 0.51 -5.90
N GLU A 19 3.33 0.24 -6.07
CA GLU A 19 3.85 -0.62 -7.14
C GLU A 19 3.27 -2.04 -7.09
N ALA A 20 2.75 -2.50 -5.95
CA ALA A 20 2.06 -3.79 -5.87
C ALA A 20 0.66 -3.82 -6.51
N PHE A 21 0.12 -2.66 -6.91
CA PHE A 21 -1.21 -2.51 -7.48
C PHE A 21 -1.18 -2.08 -8.96
N VAL A 22 -0.03 -2.13 -9.61
CA VAL A 22 0.07 -1.89 -11.06
C VAL A 22 -0.57 -3.04 -11.84
N ASP A 23 -1.03 -2.77 -13.06
CA ASP A 23 -1.69 -3.78 -13.92
C ASP A 23 -0.69 -4.65 -14.70
N SER A 24 0.58 -4.59 -14.30
CA SER A 24 1.73 -5.23 -14.95
C SER A 24 2.47 -6.17 -13.98
N ALA A 25 3.61 -6.73 -14.42
CA ALA A 25 4.40 -7.60 -13.57
C ALA A 25 4.99 -6.82 -12.38
N VAL A 26 4.68 -7.25 -11.16
CA VAL A 26 5.13 -6.61 -9.92
C VAL A 26 6.51 -7.11 -9.51
N ASP A 27 7.45 -6.19 -9.23
CA ASP A 27 8.74 -6.50 -8.63
C ASP A 27 8.66 -6.46 -7.10
N TYR A 28 8.22 -7.56 -6.50
CA TYR A 28 8.11 -7.67 -5.04
C TYR A 28 9.45 -7.61 -4.31
N ALA A 29 10.55 -7.97 -4.97
CA ALA A 29 11.89 -7.91 -4.37
C ALA A 29 12.34 -6.45 -4.20
N TYR A 30 12.10 -5.61 -5.22
CA TYR A 30 12.34 -4.18 -5.12
C TYR A 30 11.50 -3.54 -4.01
N ILE A 31 10.19 -3.86 -3.94
CA ILE A 31 9.32 -3.32 -2.89
C ILE A 31 9.84 -3.71 -1.50
N ALA A 32 10.20 -4.97 -1.30
CA ALA A 32 10.74 -5.48 -0.04
C ALA A 32 12.04 -4.76 0.36
N GLU A 33 12.96 -4.52 -0.59
CA GLU A 33 14.19 -3.76 -0.34
C GLU A 33 13.88 -2.37 0.23
N GLN A 34 12.91 -1.66 -0.36
CA GLN A 34 12.54 -0.30 0.07
C GLN A 34 11.94 -0.26 1.48
N ILE A 35 11.17 -1.29 1.87
CA ILE A 35 10.40 -1.26 3.11
C ILE A 35 11.04 -2.03 4.28
N SER A 36 11.99 -2.93 4.02
CA SER A 36 12.56 -3.88 4.99
C SER A 36 13.21 -3.24 6.23
N ARG A 37 13.68 -2.00 6.11
CA ARG A 37 14.31 -1.24 7.20
C ARG A 37 13.32 -0.65 8.21
N PHE A 38 12.02 -0.67 7.91
CA PHE A 38 10.98 -0.09 8.75
C PHE A 38 10.26 -1.16 9.59
N ASP A 39 9.42 -0.70 10.52
CA ASP A 39 8.54 -1.59 11.26
C ASP A 39 7.49 -2.19 10.32
N LEU A 40 7.64 -3.48 10.00
CA LEU A 40 6.79 -4.19 9.05
C LEU A 40 5.32 -4.23 9.48
N VAL A 41 5.02 -4.16 10.77
CA VAL A 41 3.62 -4.08 11.24
C VAL A 41 3.01 -2.73 10.85
N ALA A 42 3.77 -1.63 10.98
CA ALA A 42 3.32 -0.31 10.55
C ALA A 42 3.20 -0.22 9.02
N VAL A 43 4.15 -0.84 8.30
CA VAL A 43 4.12 -0.90 6.82
C VAL A 43 2.89 -1.68 6.32
N GLU A 44 2.55 -2.82 6.93
CA GLU A 44 1.35 -3.57 6.58
C GLU A 44 0.07 -2.76 6.81
N GLU A 45 0.01 -1.98 7.90
CA GLU A 45 -1.11 -1.06 8.13
C GLU A 45 -1.19 0.02 7.03
N ILE A 46 -0.07 0.61 6.62
CA ILE A 46 -0.04 1.60 5.53
C ILE A 46 -0.49 0.97 4.21
N LEU A 47 -0.03 -0.25 3.90
CA LEU A 47 -0.40 -1.00 2.70
C LEU A 47 -1.92 -1.08 2.56
N TYR A 48 -2.62 -1.54 3.59
CA TYR A 48 -4.06 -1.79 3.47
C TYR A 48 -4.92 -0.58 3.79
N SER A 49 -4.55 0.19 4.80
CA SER A 49 -5.36 1.32 5.23
C SER A 49 -5.18 2.55 4.36
N GLU A 50 -4.06 2.72 3.67
CA GLU A 50 -3.78 3.93 2.90
C GLU A 50 -3.66 3.61 1.42
N VAL A 51 -2.68 2.80 1.04
CA VAL A 51 -2.32 2.56 -0.37
C VAL A 51 -3.40 1.77 -1.10
N ALA A 52 -3.73 0.57 -0.61
CA ALA A 52 -4.76 -0.29 -1.21
C ALA A 52 -6.10 0.43 -1.32
N SER A 53 -6.41 1.34 -0.38
CA SER A 53 -7.67 2.08 -0.38
C SER A 53 -7.85 3.00 -1.61
N VAL A 54 -6.74 3.45 -2.19
CA VAL A 54 -6.68 4.27 -3.41
C VAL A 54 -6.41 3.39 -4.62
N CYS A 55 -5.47 2.46 -4.53
CA CYS A 55 -4.91 1.77 -5.69
C CYS A 55 -5.69 0.52 -6.12
N PHE A 56 -6.53 -0.09 -5.28
CA PHE A 56 -7.20 -1.36 -5.61
C PHE A 56 -8.05 -1.30 -6.89
N TYR A 57 -8.60 -0.14 -7.22
CA TYR A 57 -9.39 0.05 -8.44
C TYR A 57 -8.59 -0.30 -9.70
N ASN A 58 -7.27 -0.15 -9.69
CA ASN A 58 -6.43 -0.48 -10.83
C ASN A 58 -6.43 -2.00 -11.13
N LEU A 59 -6.56 -2.84 -10.10
CA LEU A 59 -6.65 -4.29 -10.25
C LEU A 59 -8.05 -4.77 -10.66
N GLU A 60 -9.09 -3.97 -10.37
CA GLU A 60 -10.50 -4.32 -10.61
C GLU A 60 -11.08 -3.69 -11.88
N ALA A 61 -10.39 -2.70 -12.47
CA ALA A 61 -10.88 -1.99 -13.63
C ALA A 61 -10.82 -2.88 -14.90
N PRO A 62 -11.89 -2.92 -15.72
CA PRO A 62 -11.82 -3.51 -17.05
C PRO A 62 -10.92 -2.66 -17.97
N VAL A 63 -9.70 -3.14 -18.25
CA VAL A 63 -8.59 -2.63 -19.12
C VAL A 63 -9.08 -1.87 -20.41
N PRO A 64 -8.51 -0.74 -20.96
CA PRO A 64 -7.08 -0.29 -21.13
C PRO A 64 -6.75 1.25 -20.96
N PRO A 65 -5.51 1.80 -21.22
CA PRO A 65 -4.23 1.22 -21.70
C PRO A 65 -3.08 1.20 -20.66
N ILE A 66 -2.05 0.40 -20.97
CA ILE A 66 -0.74 0.25 -20.30
C ILE A 66 -0.51 1.26 -19.17
N TRP A 67 -0.77 0.86 -17.93
CA TRP A 67 -0.50 1.68 -16.77
C TRP A 67 0.97 1.53 -16.38
N THR A 68 1.79 2.55 -16.64
CA THR A 68 3.24 2.51 -16.39
C THR A 68 3.63 2.69 -14.91
N GLY A 69 2.66 2.64 -13.99
CA GLY A 69 2.84 2.95 -12.57
C GLY A 69 2.06 4.18 -12.14
N PHE A 70 2.07 4.47 -10.85
CA PHE A 70 1.41 5.65 -10.29
C PHE A 70 2.34 6.88 -10.35
N GLU A 71 1.79 8.05 -10.64
CA GLU A 71 2.54 9.30 -10.43
C GLU A 71 2.57 9.62 -8.93
N ASP A 72 3.76 9.72 -8.33
CA ASP A 72 3.95 9.93 -6.89
C ASP A 72 3.12 11.10 -6.33
N GLN A 73 3.14 12.26 -7.01
CA GLN A 73 2.40 13.44 -6.54
C GLN A 73 0.89 13.22 -6.54
N TRP A 74 0.38 12.54 -7.56
CA TRP A 74 -1.04 12.19 -7.65
C TRP A 74 -1.42 11.18 -6.56
N LEU A 75 -0.61 10.13 -6.39
CA LEU A 75 -0.83 9.08 -5.41
C LEU A 75 -0.89 9.64 -3.99
N LEU A 76 0.14 10.39 -3.59
CA LEU A 76 0.23 10.97 -2.25
C LEU A 76 -0.92 11.94 -1.96
N LYS A 77 -1.36 12.69 -2.99
CA LYS A 77 -2.51 13.60 -2.89
C LYS A 77 -3.83 12.86 -2.70
N GLU A 78 -4.06 11.77 -3.43
CA GLU A 78 -5.28 10.98 -3.28
C GLU A 78 -5.31 10.22 -1.94
N ILE A 79 -4.17 9.72 -1.46
CA ILE A 79 -4.06 9.14 -0.11
C ILE A 79 -4.39 10.20 0.96
N ASP A 80 -3.79 11.39 0.90
CA ASP A 80 -4.06 12.48 1.85
C ASP A 80 -5.55 12.90 1.84
N LYS A 81 -6.16 12.95 0.66
CA LYS A 81 -7.59 13.24 0.49
C LYS A 81 -8.48 12.17 1.15
N GLU A 82 -8.19 10.88 0.95
CA GLU A 82 -8.90 9.80 1.63
C GLU A 82 -8.73 9.87 3.16
N LEU A 83 -7.52 10.12 3.65
CA LEU A 83 -7.24 10.27 5.08
C LEU A 83 -8.03 11.44 5.69
N LYS A 84 -8.05 12.60 5.03
CA LYS A 84 -8.87 13.77 5.44
C LYS A 84 -10.36 13.46 5.41
N ALA A 85 -10.83 12.72 4.41
CA ALA A 85 -12.23 12.33 4.28
C ALA A 85 -12.69 11.40 5.43
N ARG A 86 -11.81 10.58 6.00
CA ARG A 86 -12.08 9.75 7.18
C ARG A 86 -12.18 10.56 8.47
N GLN A 87 -11.36 11.61 8.61
CA GLN A 87 -11.38 12.45 9.79
C GLN A 87 -12.71 13.22 9.93
N SER A 88 -13.32 13.60 8.80
CA SER A 88 -14.53 14.44 8.77
C SER A 88 -15.82 13.77 9.24
N SER A 89 -15.91 12.43 9.28
CA SER A 89 -17.14 11.75 9.69
C SER A 89 -16.91 10.39 10.36
N TRP A 90 -17.57 10.15 11.50
CA TRP A 90 -17.53 8.88 12.22
C TRP A 90 -18.12 7.71 11.41
N LEU A 91 -19.16 7.96 10.60
CA LEU A 91 -19.73 6.95 9.70
C LEU A 91 -18.69 6.50 8.67
N ARG A 92 -17.98 7.45 8.06
CA ARG A 92 -16.91 7.15 7.10
C ARG A 92 -15.80 6.31 7.73
N ARG A 93 -15.42 6.56 8.97
CA ARG A 93 -14.45 5.72 9.69
C ARG A 93 -14.92 4.27 9.87
N HIS A 94 -16.21 4.02 10.04
CA HIS A 94 -16.74 2.66 10.18
C HIS A 94 -16.75 1.93 8.84
N PHE A 95 -17.23 2.58 7.77
CA PHE A 95 -17.15 2.01 6.42
C PHE A 95 -15.72 1.77 5.99
N ASP A 96 -14.80 2.65 6.36
CA ASP A 96 -13.37 2.49 6.08
C ASP A 96 -12.81 1.23 6.74
N LYS A 97 -13.14 0.94 8.00
CA LYS A 97 -12.71 -0.32 8.64
C LYS A 97 -13.20 -1.55 7.90
N VAL A 98 -14.43 -1.54 7.40
CA VAL A 98 -14.98 -2.64 6.59
C VAL A 98 -14.25 -2.75 5.26
N LYS A 99 -13.99 -1.61 4.59
CA LYS A 99 -13.21 -1.55 3.35
C LYS A 99 -11.81 -2.12 3.56
N VAL A 100 -11.09 -1.69 4.60
CA VAL A 100 -9.73 -2.18 4.93
C VAL A 100 -9.73 -3.68 5.24
N ALA A 101 -10.74 -4.18 5.97
CA ALA A 101 -10.86 -5.62 6.23
C ALA A 101 -11.07 -6.41 4.93
N TRP A 102 -11.90 -5.91 4.01
CA TRP A 102 -12.07 -6.50 2.69
C TRP A 102 -10.78 -6.45 1.86
N LEU A 103 -10.06 -5.31 1.84
CA LEU A 103 -8.78 -5.17 1.14
C LEU A 103 -7.72 -6.15 1.66
N ARG A 104 -7.64 -6.34 2.97
CA ARG A 104 -6.76 -7.35 3.60
C ARG A 104 -7.11 -8.77 3.17
N TYR A 105 -8.40 -9.06 3.06
CA TYR A 105 -8.84 -10.37 2.61
C TYR A 105 -8.54 -10.60 1.12
N SER A 106 -8.93 -9.66 0.25
CA SER A 106 -8.80 -9.78 -1.20
C SER A 106 -7.35 -9.71 -1.68
N TYR A 107 -6.56 -8.80 -1.10
CA TYR A 107 -5.18 -8.54 -1.50
C TYR A 107 -4.17 -8.95 -0.42
N GLY A 108 -4.56 -9.86 0.47
CA GLY A 108 -3.68 -10.46 1.48
C GLY A 108 -2.46 -11.16 0.88
N TYR A 109 -2.54 -11.57 -0.39
CA TYR A 109 -1.44 -12.19 -1.11
C TYR A 109 -0.28 -11.20 -1.37
N ILE A 110 -0.57 -9.92 -1.59
CA ILE A 110 0.44 -8.89 -1.87
C ILE A 110 1.46 -8.84 -0.72
N TRP A 111 0.97 -8.77 0.52
CA TRP A 111 1.85 -8.75 1.69
C TRP A 111 2.66 -10.04 1.82
N LYS A 112 2.05 -11.19 1.53
CA LYS A 112 2.76 -12.48 1.53
C LYS A 112 3.88 -12.52 0.50
N GLU A 113 3.67 -11.99 -0.71
CA GLU A 113 4.70 -11.93 -1.74
C GLU A 113 5.85 -11.01 -1.31
N ILE A 114 5.56 -9.80 -0.81
CA ILE A 114 6.59 -8.87 -0.29
C ILE A 114 7.41 -9.55 0.82
N MET A 115 6.76 -10.20 1.78
CA MET A 115 7.43 -10.81 2.93
C MET A 115 8.36 -11.97 2.57
N LYS A 116 8.13 -12.69 1.47
CA LYS A 116 9.08 -13.70 0.98
C LYS A 116 10.46 -13.13 0.67
N HIS A 117 10.51 -11.84 0.30
CA HIS A 117 11.73 -11.12 -0.06
C HIS A 117 12.31 -10.29 1.11
N CYS A 118 11.54 -10.03 2.16
CA CYS A 118 12.05 -9.40 3.39
C CYS A 118 12.88 -10.35 4.26
N ASP A 119 12.69 -11.67 4.12
CA ASP A 119 13.42 -12.68 4.89
C ASP A 119 14.59 -13.26 4.05
N PRO A 120 15.87 -13.06 4.43
CA PRO A 120 17.00 -13.60 3.67
C PRO A 120 17.12 -15.13 3.74
N GLN A 121 16.27 -15.83 4.50
CA GLN A 121 16.30 -17.30 4.63
C GLN A 121 15.49 -18.05 3.56
N THR A 122 14.69 -17.36 2.74
CA THR A 122 13.96 -17.95 1.60
C THR A 122 14.79 -18.03 0.32
N ALA A 123 16.01 -17.47 0.33
CA ALA A 123 17.00 -17.62 -0.74
C ALA A 123 17.94 -18.81 -0.44
N LYS A 124 17.40 -20.03 -0.52
CA LYS A 124 18.21 -21.26 -0.59
C LYS A 124 17.69 -22.18 -1.67
#